data_AF-A0A349HT80-F1
#
_entry.id   AF-A0A349HT80-F1
#
_cell.length_a   1.000
_cell.length_b   1.000
_cell.length_c   1.000
_cell.angle_alpha   90.00
_cell.angle_beta   90.00
_cell.angle_gamma   90.00
#
_symmetry.space_group_name_H-M   'P 1'
#
loop_
_entity.id
_entity.type
_entity.pdbx_description
1 polymer ?
#
loop_
_entity_poly.entity_id
_entity_poly.type
_entity_poly.pdbx_seq_one_letter_code
_entity_poly.pdbx_strand_id
1 'polypeptide(L)'
;DILISYNLSLNELRDANVNFNPNIIVPGTELCIPQETFMQCPEGTTTEYVIQAGDSLSTVAIANNITPSELLIANPHLRPANFLIVGTRVCIPTAR
;
A
#
# COMPACT_ATOMS: atom_id res chain seq x y z
N ASP A 1 11.79 9.60 8.73
CA ASP A 1 11.95 9.07 7.37
C ASP A 1 10.68 9.38 6.58
N ILE A 2 10.77 10.12 5.46
CA ILE A 2 9.59 10.64 4.73
C ILE A 2 8.73 9.47 4.22
N LEU A 3 9.37 8.43 3.68
CA LEU A 3 8.70 7.24 3.16
C LEU A 3 7.84 6.54 4.21
N ILE A 4 8.34 6.41 5.44
CA ILE A 4 7.59 5.81 6.55
C ILE A 4 6.47 6.76 7.02
N SER A 5 6.75 8.05 7.08
CA SER A 5 5.80 9.05 7.62
C SER A 5 4.56 9.20 6.72
N TYR A 6 4.71 8.94 5.42
CA TYR A 6 3.65 9.06 4.42
C TYR A 6 3.25 7.72 3.80
N ASN A 7 3.75 6.59 4.32
CA ASN A 7 3.48 5.25 3.79
C ASN A 7 3.75 5.11 2.28
N LEU A 8 4.83 5.74 1.80
CA LEU A 8 5.21 5.76 0.39
C LEU A 8 6.36 4.80 0.11
N SER A 9 6.35 4.17 -1.06
CA SER A 9 7.56 3.57 -1.64
C SER A 9 8.47 4.64 -2.23
N LEU A 10 9.76 4.30 -2.37
CA LEU A 10 10.74 5.18 -3.02
C LEU A 10 10.35 5.49 -4.47
N ASN A 11 9.71 4.54 -5.17
CA ASN A 11 9.29 4.75 -6.55
C ASN A 11 8.13 5.75 -6.64
N GLU A 12 7.11 5.62 -5.78
CA GLU A 12 5.99 6.59 -5.73
C GLU A 12 6.48 8.01 -5.43
N LEU A 13 7.42 8.15 -4.48
CA LEU A 13 8.01 9.45 -4.20
C LEU A 13 8.80 9.98 -5.41
N ARG A 14 9.51 9.14 -6.16
CA ARG A 14 10.25 9.55 -7.37
C ARG A 14 9.33 9.90 -8.53
N ASP A 15 8.21 9.21 -8.70
CA ASP A 15 7.25 9.47 -9.77
C ASP A 15 6.59 10.86 -9.59
N ALA A 16 6.31 11.24 -8.35
CA ALA A 16 5.82 12.58 -8.01
C ALA A 16 6.92 13.67 -8.08
N ASN A 17 8.19 13.27 -8.10
CA ASN A 17 9.34 14.17 -8.06
C ASN A 17 10.39 13.74 -9.09
N VAL A 18 10.08 13.88 -10.39
CA VAL A 18 10.87 13.35 -11.52
C VAL A 18 12.36 13.74 -11.49
N ASN A 19 12.72 14.87 -10.87
CA ASN A 19 14.10 15.35 -10.75
C ASN A 19 14.72 15.15 -9.35
N PHE A 20 14.03 14.45 -8.45
CA PHE A 20 14.50 14.21 -7.09
C PHE A 20 15.60 13.14 -7.06
N ASN A 21 16.71 13.49 -6.41
CA ASN A 21 17.78 12.56 -6.07
C ASN A 21 17.74 12.25 -4.56
N PRO A 22 17.36 11.04 -4.14
CA PRO A 22 17.24 10.69 -2.72
C PRO A 22 18.57 10.71 -1.96
N ASN A 23 19.71 10.69 -2.65
CA ASN A 23 21.03 10.76 -2.03
C ASN A 23 21.49 12.20 -1.75
N ILE A 24 20.73 13.21 -2.20
CA ILE A 24 21.10 14.62 -2.07
C ILE A 24 19.85 15.41 -1.63
N ILE A 25 19.61 15.44 -0.32
CA ILE A 25 18.52 16.20 0.31
C ILE A 25 19.14 17.34 1.11
N VAL A 26 18.74 18.58 0.79
CA VAL A 26 19.22 19.79 1.49
C VAL A 26 18.09 20.43 2.29
N PRO A 27 18.39 21.12 3.41
CA PRO A 27 17.37 21.87 4.12
C PRO A 27 16.64 22.86 3.20
N GLY A 28 15.31 22.86 3.26
CA GLY A 28 14.47 23.68 2.37
C GLY A 28 14.07 23.01 1.06
N THR A 29 14.46 21.75 0.80
CA THR A 29 13.91 20.97 -0.32
C THR A 29 12.40 20.76 -0.12
N GLU A 30 11.61 21.27 -1.05
CA GLU A 30 10.18 20.99 -1.14
C GLU A 30 9.97 19.71 -1.96
N LEU A 31 9.28 18.73 -1.38
CA LEU A 31 8.91 17.50 -2.07
C LEU A 31 7.40 17.48 -2.28
N CYS A 32 6.99 17.16 -3.49
CA CYS A 32 5.62 16.78 -3.77
C CYS A 32 5.39 15.42 -3.13
N ILE A 33 4.68 15.39 -2.00
CA ILE A 33 4.17 14.14 -1.46
C ILE A 33 2.99 13.76 -2.34
N PRO A 34 3.09 12.69 -3.17
CA PRO A 34 1.90 12.19 -3.83
C PRO A 34 0.91 11.89 -2.72
N GLN A 35 -0.29 12.46 -2.79
CA GLN A 35 -1.38 11.90 -2.00
C GLN A 35 -1.41 10.42 -2.32
N GLU A 36 -1.57 9.57 -1.30
CA GLU A 36 -1.90 8.16 -1.55
C GLU A 36 -2.96 8.19 -2.64
N THR A 37 -2.60 7.76 -3.85
CA THR A 37 -3.61 7.56 -4.88
C THR A 37 -4.41 6.44 -4.29
N PHE A 38 -5.47 6.82 -3.60
CA PHE A 38 -6.48 5.94 -3.07
C PHE A 38 -6.89 5.08 -4.25
N MET A 39 -6.27 3.91 -4.36
CA MET A 39 -6.68 2.93 -5.34
C MET A 39 -7.96 2.38 -4.73
N GLN A 40 -9.06 3.07 -5.05
CA GLN A 40 -10.37 2.66 -4.59
C GLN A 40 -10.56 1.22 -5.03
N CYS A 41 -10.87 0.37 -4.05
CA CYS A 41 -11.14 -1.02 -4.31
C CYS A 41 -12.28 -1.10 -5.34
N PRO A 42 -12.10 -1.86 -6.43
CA PRO A 42 -13.13 -1.98 -7.46
C PRO A 42 -14.49 -2.35 -6.86
N GLU A 43 -15.49 -1.51 -7.11
CA GLU A 43 -16.84 -1.70 -6.56
C GLU A 43 -17.46 -3.00 -7.11
N GLY A 44 -18.16 -3.73 -6.23
CA GLY A 44 -18.87 -4.95 -6.59
C GLY A 44 -18.02 -6.22 -6.73
N THR A 45 -16.69 -6.11 -6.82
CA THR A 45 -15.78 -7.27 -6.87
C THR A 45 -14.82 -7.36 -5.70
N THR A 46 -14.67 -6.28 -4.93
CA THR A 46 -13.81 -6.23 -3.75
C THR A 46 -14.45 -5.44 -2.60
N THR A 47 -13.99 -5.69 -1.38
CA THR A 47 -14.33 -4.92 -0.17
C THR A 47 -13.05 -4.36 0.44
N GLU A 48 -13.06 -3.09 0.84
CA GLU A 48 -11.93 -2.46 1.51
C GLU A 48 -11.73 -3.04 2.92
N TYR A 49 -10.48 -3.34 3.27
CA TYR A 49 -10.04 -3.72 4.60
C TYR A 49 -8.82 -2.89 5.00
N VAL A 50 -8.71 -2.56 6.28
CA VAL A 50 -7.57 -1.82 6.83
C VAL A 50 -6.80 -2.74 7.76
N ILE A 51 -5.51 -2.95 7.47
CA ILE A 51 -4.60 -3.78 8.25
C ILE A 51 -4.53 -3.29 9.70
N GLN A 52 -4.70 -4.22 10.63
CA GLN A 52 -4.70 -4.00 12.07
C GLN A 52 -3.43 -4.59 12.72
N ALA A 53 -3.20 -4.24 13.99
CA ALA A 53 -2.07 -4.77 14.73
C ALA A 53 -2.18 -6.29 14.90
N GLY A 54 -1.16 -7.02 14.47
CA GLY A 54 -1.13 -8.49 14.49
C GLY A 54 -1.57 -9.15 13.18
N ASP A 55 -2.00 -8.37 12.19
CA ASP A 55 -2.28 -8.88 10.86
C ASP A 55 -1.01 -9.25 10.08
N SER A 56 -1.24 -10.12 9.11
CA SER A 56 -0.28 -10.55 8.10
C SER A 56 -1.05 -10.94 6.84
N LEU A 57 -0.36 -11.07 5.72
CA LEU A 57 -0.96 -11.55 4.47
C LEU A 57 -1.71 -12.88 4.68
N SER A 58 -1.12 -13.80 5.45
CA SER A 58 -1.70 -15.11 5.71
C SER A 58 -2.94 -15.05 6.62
N THR A 59 -2.89 -14.28 7.70
CA THR A 59 -4.01 -14.18 8.64
C THR A 59 -5.21 -13.49 8.00
N VAL A 60 -4.97 -12.43 7.22
CA VAL A 60 -6.03 -11.72 6.48
C VAL A 60 -6.64 -12.62 5.42
N ALA A 61 -5.82 -13.35 4.65
CA ALA A 61 -6.33 -14.28 3.64
C ALA A 61 -7.19 -15.40 4.27
N ILE A 62 -6.71 -16.02 5.36
CA ILE A 62 -7.43 -17.07 6.09
C ILE A 62 -8.77 -16.56 6.63
N ALA A 63 -8.78 -15.38 7.26
CA ALA A 63 -9.99 -14.79 7.82
C ALA A 63 -11.07 -14.53 6.75
N ASN A 64 -10.66 -14.28 5.52
CA ASN A 64 -11.55 -14.02 4.39
C ASN A 64 -11.79 -15.24 3.49
N ASN A 65 -11.33 -16.43 3.89
CA ASN A 65 -11.46 -17.68 3.12
C ASN A 65 -10.93 -17.58 1.68
N ILE A 66 -9.81 -16.88 1.49
CA ILE A 66 -9.07 -16.76 0.23
C ILE A 66 -7.62 -17.18 0.43
N THR A 67 -6.89 -17.37 -0.66
CA THR A 67 -5.45 -17.61 -0.63
C THR A 67 -4.66 -16.30 -0.54
N PRO A 68 -3.45 -16.32 0.05
CA PRO A 68 -2.51 -15.21 -0.02
C PRO A 68 -2.26 -14.71 -1.44
N SER A 69 -2.25 -15.63 -2.42
CA SER A 69 -2.07 -15.31 -3.83
C SER A 69 -3.24 -14.52 -4.41
N GLU A 70 -4.49 -14.92 -4.14
CA GLU A 70 -5.68 -14.16 -4.57
C GLU A 70 -5.70 -12.76 -3.95
N LEU A 71 -5.32 -12.66 -2.68
CA LEU A 71 -5.22 -11.37 -1.99
C LEU A 71 -4.15 -10.46 -2.63
N LEU A 72 -2.99 -11.00 -3.01
CA LEU A 72 -1.97 -10.23 -3.72
C LEU A 72 -2.39 -9.86 -5.16
N ILE A 73 -3.10 -10.75 -5.86
CA ILE A 73 -3.62 -10.46 -7.21
C ILE A 73 -4.62 -9.30 -7.17
N ALA A 74 -5.47 -9.25 -6.15
CA ALA A 74 -6.40 -8.14 -5.93
C ALA A 74 -5.69 -6.82 -5.54
N ASN A 75 -4.43 -6.90 -5.11
CA ASN A 75 -3.64 -5.76 -4.65
C ASN A 75 -2.29 -5.69 -5.36
N PRO A 76 -2.26 -5.47 -6.69
CA PRO A 76 -1.03 -5.57 -7.49
C PRO A 76 0.03 -4.51 -7.16
N HIS A 77 -0.34 -3.46 -6.43
CA HIS A 77 0.55 -2.41 -5.95
C HIS A 77 1.19 -2.74 -4.59
N LEU A 78 0.69 -3.76 -3.88
CA LEU A 78 1.19 -4.15 -2.57
C LEU A 78 2.14 -5.34 -2.63
N ARG A 79 3.11 -5.35 -1.71
CA ARG A 79 4.01 -6.47 -1.43
C ARG A 79 3.56 -7.19 -0.17
N PRO A 80 3.98 -8.44 0.06
CA PRO A 80 3.64 -9.18 1.29
C PRO A 80 3.96 -8.43 2.59
N ALA A 81 5.04 -7.64 2.60
CA ALA A 81 5.44 -6.85 3.77
C ALA A 81 4.47 -5.70 4.11
N ASN A 82 3.69 -5.19 3.14
CA ASN A 82 2.72 -4.13 3.40
C ASN A 82 1.57 -4.61 4.32
N PHE A 83 1.28 -5.91 4.35
CA PHE A 83 0.25 -6.50 5.22
C PHE A 83 0.65 -6.54 6.70
N LEU A 84 1.87 -6.11 7.04
CA LEU A 84 2.33 -5.94 8.42
C LEU A 84 2.25 -4.47 8.88
N ILE A 85 1.94 -3.54 7.96
CA ILE A 85 1.90 -2.10 8.23
C ILE A 85 0.47 -1.73 8.59
N VAL A 86 0.23 -1.48 9.88
CA VAL A 86 -1.07 -1.02 10.39
C VAL A 86 -1.52 0.24 9.68
N GLY A 87 -2.80 0.28 9.28
CA GLY A 87 -3.39 1.38 8.53
C GLY A 87 -3.32 1.20 7.01
N THR A 88 -2.58 0.21 6.50
CA THR A 88 -2.58 -0.12 5.08
C THR A 88 -3.96 -0.55 4.64
N ARG A 89 -4.47 0.07 3.56
CA ARG A 89 -5.72 -0.33 2.92
C ARG A 89 -5.46 -1.43 1.91
N VAL A 90 -6.29 -2.46 1.95
CA VAL A 90 -6.21 -3.62 1.07
C VAL A 90 -7.60 -3.94 0.53
N CYS A 91 -7.65 -4.39 -0.72
CA CYS A 91 -8.88 -4.82 -1.38
C CYS A 91 -9.04 -6.33 -1.22
N ILE A 92 -10.07 -6.75 -0.49
CA ILE A 92 -10.42 -8.15 -0.30
C ILE A 92 -11.36 -8.58 -1.44
N PRO A 93 -11.00 -9.52 -2.31
CA PRO A 93 -11.90 -10.01 -3.36
C PRO A 93 -13.14 -10.69 -2.77
N THR A 94 -14.32 -10.31 -3.29
CA THR A 94 -15.63 -10.86 -2.87
C THR A 94 -16.23 -11.80 -3.91
N ALA A 95 -15.73 -11.78 -5.15
CA ALA A 95 -16.19 -12.65 -6.22
C ALA A 95 -15.60 -14.06 -6.04
N ARG A 96 -16.46 -15.07 -6.04
CA ARG A 96 -16.10 -16.49 -6.23
C ARG A 96 -16.47 -16.93 -7.64
#